data_AF-A0A256IP38-F1
#
_entry.id   AF-A0A256IP38-F1
#
_cell.length_a   1.000
_cell.length_b   1.000
_cell.length_c   1.000
_cell.angle_alpha   90.00
_cell.angle_beta   90.00
_cell.angle_gamma   90.00
#
_symmetry.space_group_name_H-M   'P 1'
#
loop_
_entity.id
_entity.type
_entity.pdbx_description
1 polymer ?
#
loop_
_entity_poly.entity_id
_entity_poly.type
_entity_poly.pdbx_seq_one_letter_code
_entity_poly.pdbx_strand_id
1 'polypeptide(L)'
;MEALFLDVVRLHETWMEVVFPRQLDPSAVLGKWKPETAVQSVGYYLWAVLGAPLVAVAYPLLLVGFATRYYAAKLDSAVTRIGVAGAVVVAAVVWGTLTVITHLQLPFDAVIAVGAASAVAVVSAAFAAGFSKLGGRFVSVLLAYPFAMTALFLPPVVAALVTPTLEELILPPSYELARWILDTFLSVGGINETLRGAFDLETFGEQWGLPGLGYVLMWIGISVPLGWFLGLLVALANLIRPAEDA
;
A
#
# COMPACT_ATOMS: atom_id res chain seq x y z
N MET A 1 9.02 -7.98 25.72
CA MET A 1 9.37 -6.63 26.20
C MET A 1 10.71 -6.17 25.65
N GLU A 2 11.77 -6.96 25.82
CA GLU A 2 13.13 -6.60 25.38
C GLU A 2 13.25 -6.28 23.88
N ALA A 3 12.63 -7.10 23.02
CA ALA A 3 12.61 -6.84 21.56
C ALA A 3 11.89 -5.53 21.18
N LEU A 4 10.85 -5.13 21.92
CA LEU A 4 10.11 -3.89 21.65
C LEU A 4 10.96 -2.67 22.01
N PHE A 5 11.66 -2.73 23.15
CA PHE A 5 12.61 -1.69 23.54
C PHE A 5 13.74 -1.55 22.53
N LEU A 6 14.28 -2.66 22.03
CA LEU A 6 15.32 -2.66 21.01
C LEU A 6 14.87 -1.94 19.72
N ASP A 7 13.63 -2.20 19.27
CA ASP A 7 13.09 -1.57 18.08
C ASP A 7 12.90 -0.06 18.26
N VAL A 8 12.40 0.38 19.43
CA VAL A 8 12.25 1.80 19.77
C VAL A 8 13.61 2.50 19.82
N VAL A 9 14.62 1.85 20.43
CA VAL A 9 15.99 2.38 20.50
C VAL A 9 16.57 2.51 19.11
N ARG A 10 16.47 1.49 18.26
CA ARG A 10 16.96 1.57 16.86
C ARG A 10 16.25 2.64 16.05
N LEU A 11 14.95 2.84 16.26
CA LEU A 11 14.20 3.87 15.55
C LEU A 11 14.62 5.28 16.01
N HIS A 12 14.88 5.45 17.31
CA HIS A 12 15.47 6.66 17.84
C HIS A 12 16.89 6.91 17.31
N GLU A 13 17.73 5.87 17.26
CA GLU A 13 19.09 5.95 16.71
C GLU A 13 19.09 6.31 15.23
N THR A 14 18.15 5.77 14.46
CA THR A 14 17.94 6.14 13.05
C THR A 14 17.63 7.63 12.89
N TRP A 15 16.80 8.19 13.77
CA TRP A 15 16.53 9.62 13.81
C TRP A 15 17.76 10.45 14.20
N MET A 16 18.50 9.99 15.23
CA MET A 16 19.70 10.67 15.68
C MET A 16 20.79 10.69 14.60
N GLU A 17 20.91 9.60 13.81
CA GLU A 17 21.89 9.45 12.74
C GLU A 17 21.75 10.50 11.62
N VAL A 18 20.55 11.08 11.43
CA VAL A 18 20.32 12.13 10.43
C VAL A 18 21.23 13.34 10.64
N VAL A 19 21.53 13.67 11.91
CA VAL A 19 22.36 14.84 12.28
C VAL A 19 23.67 14.43 12.93
N PHE A 20 23.64 13.39 13.76
CA PHE A 20 24.79 12.91 14.53
C PHE A 20 25.20 11.54 14.02
N PRO A 21 26.35 11.39 13.34
CA PRO A 21 26.71 10.12 12.71
C PRO A 21 26.99 9.00 13.73
N ARG A 22 26.98 7.74 13.29
CA ARG A 22 27.37 6.56 14.10
C ARG A 22 26.44 6.31 15.28
N GLN A 23 25.12 6.41 15.07
CA GLN A 23 24.14 6.17 16.13
C GLN A 23 23.53 4.77 16.02
N LEU A 24 23.09 4.38 14.81
CA LEU A 24 22.48 3.10 14.51
C LEU A 24 23.54 1.99 14.43
N ASP A 25 24.56 2.17 13.59
CA ASP A 25 25.63 1.18 13.35
C ASP A 25 27.03 1.74 13.66
N PRO A 26 27.38 1.93 14.94
CA PRO A 26 28.70 2.40 15.33
C PRO A 26 29.79 1.34 15.05
N SER A 27 30.93 1.77 14.50
CA SER A 27 32.07 0.87 14.34
C SER A 27 32.65 0.44 15.69
N ALA A 28 33.17 -0.79 15.77
CA ALA A 28 33.77 -1.33 16.99
C ALA A 28 34.96 -0.49 17.50
N VAL A 29 35.63 0.25 16.61
CA VAL A 29 36.82 1.04 16.92
C VAL A 29 36.46 2.45 17.43
N LEU A 30 35.51 3.13 16.77
CA LEU A 30 35.20 4.53 17.08
C LEU A 30 34.01 4.70 18.02
N GLY A 31 33.18 3.66 18.19
CA GLY A 31 31.97 3.70 19.01
C GLY A 31 30.92 4.72 18.53
N LYS A 32 29.90 4.93 19.35
CA LYS A 32 28.85 5.93 19.09
C LYS A 32 29.40 7.34 19.25
N TRP A 33 28.97 8.25 18.36
CA TRP A 33 29.28 9.67 18.53
C TRP A 33 28.66 10.20 19.82
N LYS A 34 29.42 11.02 20.55
CA LYS A 34 28.99 11.67 21.80
C LYS A 34 29.33 13.15 21.74
N PRO A 35 28.50 14.02 22.33
CA PRO A 35 28.81 15.44 22.42
C PRO A 35 30.01 15.66 23.35
N GLU A 36 30.97 16.49 22.92
CA GLU A 36 32.17 16.85 23.69
C GLU A 36 32.06 18.26 24.30
N THR A 37 31.18 19.09 23.75
CA THR A 37 30.97 20.48 24.20
C THR A 37 29.55 20.70 24.72
N ALA A 38 29.37 21.77 25.51
CA ALA A 38 28.05 22.16 26.01
C ALA A 38 27.06 22.44 24.87
N VAL A 39 27.51 23.13 23.81
CA VAL A 39 26.68 23.44 22.63
C VAL A 39 26.26 22.17 21.90
N GLN A 40 27.18 21.23 21.68
CA GLN A 40 26.85 19.93 21.09
C GLN A 40 25.88 19.13 21.94
N SER A 41 26.02 19.18 23.28
CA SER A 41 25.12 18.50 24.21
C SER A 41 23.70 19.03 24.10
N VAL A 42 23.54 20.37 24.08
CA VAL A 42 22.23 21.01 23.91
C VAL A 42 21.61 20.63 22.57
N GLY A 43 22.38 20.71 21.47
CA GLY A 43 21.90 20.32 20.14
C GLY A 43 21.48 18.85 20.08
N TYR A 44 22.27 17.95 20.69
CA TYR A 44 21.98 16.52 20.75
C TYR A 44 20.66 16.23 21.47
N TYR A 45 20.45 16.80 22.67
CA TYR A 45 19.22 16.57 23.42
C TYR A 45 18.01 17.26 22.80
N LEU A 46 18.16 18.46 22.22
CA LEU A 46 17.06 19.11 21.49
C LEU A 46 16.63 18.27 20.28
N TRP A 47 17.59 17.75 19.51
CA TRP A 47 17.28 16.86 18.39
C TRP A 47 16.60 15.57 18.87
N ALA A 48 17.07 14.99 19.97
CA ALA A 48 16.45 13.81 20.57
C ALA A 48 14.99 14.07 21.02
N VAL A 49 14.73 15.23 21.64
CA VAL A 49 13.38 15.64 22.07
C VAL A 49 12.47 15.87 20.87
N LEU A 50 12.96 16.49 19.80
CA LEU A 50 12.21 16.64 18.55
C LEU A 50 11.90 15.29 17.89
N GLY A 51 12.81 14.32 18.03
CA GLY A 51 12.62 12.96 17.56
C GLY A 51 11.63 12.14 18.37
N ALA A 52 11.44 12.43 19.65
CA ALA A 52 10.60 11.60 20.53
C ALA A 52 9.14 11.50 20.04
N PRO A 53 8.44 12.58 19.65
CA PRO A 53 7.12 12.49 19.03
C PRO A 53 7.12 11.69 17.72
N LEU A 54 8.15 11.87 16.88
CA LEU A 54 8.28 11.12 15.63
C LEU A 54 8.45 9.63 15.89
N VAL A 55 9.27 9.25 16.86
CA VAL A 55 9.46 7.85 17.29
C VAL A 55 8.16 7.27 17.80
N ALA A 56 7.40 8.03 18.60
CA ALA A 56 6.12 7.60 19.15
C ALA A 56 5.07 7.30 18.06
N VAL A 57 5.05 8.09 16.97
CA VAL A 57 4.14 7.85 15.81
C VAL A 57 4.68 6.79 14.87
N ALA A 58 5.98 6.79 14.61
CA ALA A 58 6.62 5.86 13.68
C ALA A 58 6.63 4.43 14.23
N TYR A 59 6.61 4.23 15.55
CA TYR A 59 6.64 2.89 16.13
C TYR A 59 5.37 2.06 15.82
N PRO A 60 4.13 2.54 16.03
CA PRO A 60 2.93 1.85 15.53
C PRO A 60 2.97 1.57 14.03
N LEU A 61 3.48 2.51 13.22
CA LEU A 61 3.63 2.32 11.77
C LEU A 61 4.67 1.26 11.42
N LEU A 62 5.76 1.17 12.18
CA LEU A 62 6.76 0.12 12.07
C LEU A 62 6.13 -1.26 12.34
N LEU A 63 5.23 -1.37 13.32
CA LEU A 63 4.49 -2.61 13.59
C LEU A 63 3.60 -3.01 12.40
N VAL A 64 2.94 -2.05 11.76
CA VAL A 64 2.20 -2.29 10.50
C VAL A 64 3.15 -2.75 9.40
N GLY A 65 4.34 -2.16 9.30
CA GLY A 65 5.41 -2.60 8.40
C GLY A 65 5.83 -4.05 8.65
N PHE A 66 6.03 -4.45 9.91
CA PHE A 66 6.34 -5.83 10.27
C PHE A 66 5.21 -6.80 9.92
N ALA A 67 3.96 -6.44 10.22
CA ALA A 67 2.80 -7.26 9.87
C ALA A 67 2.67 -7.42 8.35
N THR A 68 2.78 -6.33 7.61
CA THR A 68 2.73 -6.32 6.14
C THR A 68 3.84 -7.18 5.56
N ARG A 69 5.08 -7.02 6.05
CA ARG A 69 6.23 -7.84 5.65
C ARG A 69 5.99 -9.32 5.90
N TYR A 70 5.44 -9.68 7.06
CA TYR A 70 5.14 -11.06 7.41
C TYR A 70 4.14 -11.71 6.44
N TYR A 71 3.02 -11.03 6.15
CA TYR A 71 2.03 -11.54 5.20
C TYR A 71 2.56 -11.55 3.77
N ALA A 72 3.30 -10.51 3.36
CA ALA A 72 3.93 -10.45 2.05
C ALA A 72 4.92 -11.61 1.87
N ALA A 73 5.79 -11.90 2.84
CA ALA A 73 6.73 -13.02 2.77
C ALA A 73 6.03 -14.37 2.67
N LYS A 74 4.88 -14.55 3.35
CA LYS A 74 4.09 -15.78 3.26
C LYS A 74 3.48 -15.97 1.87
N LEU A 75 2.94 -14.90 1.29
CA LEU A 75 2.40 -14.91 -0.07
C LEU A 75 3.51 -15.10 -1.10
N ASP A 76 4.64 -14.41 -0.95
CA ASP A 76 5.78 -14.51 -1.85
C ASP A 76 6.43 -15.90 -1.79
N SER A 77 6.50 -16.53 -0.61
CA SER A 77 6.93 -17.94 -0.50
C SER A 77 6.05 -18.89 -1.32
N ALA A 78 4.74 -18.65 -1.37
CA ALA A 78 3.85 -19.42 -2.24
C ALA A 78 4.17 -19.15 -3.72
N VAL A 79 4.31 -17.88 -4.12
CA VAL A 79 4.68 -17.47 -5.48
C VAL A 79 6.02 -18.06 -5.91
N THR A 80 7.02 -18.11 -5.04
CA THR A 80 8.34 -18.69 -5.34
C THR A 80 8.26 -20.20 -5.55
N ARG A 81 7.37 -20.91 -4.83
CA ARG A 81 7.19 -22.37 -4.97
C ARG A 81 6.44 -22.77 -6.24
N ILE A 82 5.39 -22.05 -6.61
CA ILE A 82 4.52 -22.40 -7.76
C ILE A 82 4.76 -21.54 -9.00
N GLY A 83 5.61 -20.52 -8.90
CA GLY A 83 5.88 -19.50 -9.91
C GLY A 83 4.74 -18.50 -10.09
N VAL A 84 5.00 -17.43 -10.85
CA VAL A 84 3.99 -16.41 -11.21
C VAL A 84 2.81 -17.07 -11.91
N ALA A 85 3.06 -17.99 -12.85
CA ALA A 85 2.00 -18.71 -13.54
C ALA A 85 1.12 -19.52 -12.56
N GLY A 86 1.73 -20.21 -11.60
CA GLY A 86 0.97 -20.92 -10.56
C GLY A 86 0.16 -19.98 -9.68
N ALA A 87 0.71 -18.81 -9.31
CA ALA A 87 -0.02 -17.81 -8.54
C ALA A 87 -1.24 -17.26 -9.31
N VAL A 88 -1.08 -17.01 -10.63
CA VAL A 88 -2.17 -16.58 -11.51
C VAL A 88 -3.23 -17.66 -11.64
N VAL A 89 -2.84 -18.93 -11.78
CA VAL A 89 -3.78 -20.06 -11.80
C VAL A 89 -4.54 -20.16 -10.48
N VAL A 90 -3.86 -20.04 -9.34
CA VAL A 90 -4.53 -20.05 -8.02
C VAL A 90 -5.52 -18.89 -7.91
N ALA A 91 -5.12 -17.68 -8.30
CA ALA A 91 -6.02 -16.52 -8.30
C ALA A 91 -7.24 -16.76 -9.21
N ALA A 92 -7.01 -17.26 -10.43
CA ALA A 92 -8.07 -17.57 -11.38
C ALA A 92 -9.01 -18.67 -10.87
N VAL A 93 -8.49 -19.68 -10.16
CA VAL A 93 -9.31 -20.72 -9.55
C VAL A 93 -10.14 -20.17 -8.40
N VAL A 94 -9.56 -19.38 -7.50
CA VAL A 94 -10.28 -18.79 -6.36
C VAL A 94 -11.41 -17.88 -6.84
N TRP A 95 -11.08 -16.92 -7.71
CA TRP A 95 -12.05 -15.95 -8.25
C TRP A 95 -13.02 -16.57 -9.28
N GLY A 96 -12.53 -17.52 -10.09
CA GLY A 96 -13.36 -18.27 -11.03
C GLY A 96 -14.38 -19.17 -10.33
N THR A 97 -13.98 -19.82 -9.22
CA THR A 97 -14.92 -20.60 -8.39
C THR A 97 -15.99 -19.70 -7.82
N LEU A 98 -15.64 -18.49 -7.35
CA LEU A 98 -16.63 -17.52 -6.89
C LEU A 98 -17.62 -17.15 -8.02
N THR A 99 -17.13 -16.91 -9.23
CA THR A 99 -17.97 -16.65 -10.41
C THR A 99 -18.93 -17.82 -10.69
N VAL A 100 -18.45 -19.06 -10.60
CA VAL A 100 -19.28 -20.26 -10.80
C VAL A 100 -20.34 -20.39 -9.71
N ILE A 101 -19.97 -20.20 -8.43
CA ILE A 101 -20.92 -20.23 -7.31
C ILE A 101 -22.01 -19.18 -7.50
N THR A 102 -21.62 -17.96 -7.89
CA THR A 102 -22.56 -16.87 -8.21
C THR A 102 -23.49 -17.27 -9.35
N HIS A 103 -22.98 -17.91 -10.41
CA HIS A 103 -23.80 -18.40 -11.51
C HIS A 103 -24.86 -19.42 -11.08
N LEU A 104 -24.56 -20.25 -10.08
CA LEU A 104 -25.48 -21.26 -9.58
C LEU A 104 -26.53 -20.70 -8.61
N GLN A 105 -26.28 -19.55 -7.98
CA GLN A 105 -27.09 -19.03 -6.87
C GLN A 105 -27.77 -17.69 -7.15
N LEU A 106 -27.27 -16.91 -8.10
CA LEU A 106 -27.64 -15.51 -8.30
C LEU A 106 -28.03 -15.21 -9.75
N PRO A 107 -28.74 -14.10 -10.01
CA PRO A 107 -29.10 -13.66 -11.37
C PRO A 107 -27.87 -13.44 -12.25
N PHE A 108 -28.06 -13.52 -13.56
CA PHE A 108 -26.96 -13.40 -14.53
C PHE A 108 -26.16 -12.09 -14.42
N ASP A 109 -26.82 -10.98 -14.09
CA ASP A 109 -26.15 -9.68 -13.90
C ASP A 109 -25.07 -9.75 -12.80
N ALA A 110 -25.35 -10.47 -11.70
CA ALA A 110 -24.37 -10.69 -10.63
C ALA A 110 -23.18 -11.54 -11.11
N VAL A 111 -23.41 -12.47 -12.05
CA VAL A 111 -22.33 -13.27 -12.66
C VAL A 111 -21.41 -12.38 -13.49
N ILE A 112 -21.97 -11.45 -14.26
CA ILE A 112 -21.20 -10.47 -15.04
C ILE A 112 -20.36 -9.60 -14.10
N ALA A 113 -20.94 -9.10 -13.00
CA ALA A 113 -20.23 -8.34 -11.98
C ALA A 113 -19.03 -9.08 -11.40
N VAL A 114 -19.28 -10.29 -10.89
CA VAL A 114 -18.21 -11.09 -10.28
C VAL A 114 -17.17 -11.50 -11.33
N GLY A 115 -17.57 -11.79 -12.57
CA GLY A 115 -16.66 -12.10 -13.67
C GLY A 115 -15.75 -10.93 -14.04
N ALA A 116 -16.30 -9.72 -14.20
CA ALA A 116 -15.53 -8.51 -14.49
C ALA A 116 -14.56 -8.18 -13.35
N ALA A 117 -15.04 -8.23 -12.11
CA ALA A 117 -14.22 -8.04 -10.91
C ALA A 117 -13.09 -9.07 -10.81
N SER A 118 -13.40 -10.35 -11.09
CA SER A 118 -12.43 -11.45 -11.08
C SER A 118 -11.31 -11.23 -12.11
N ALA A 119 -11.64 -10.76 -13.32
CA ALA A 119 -10.64 -10.46 -14.35
C ALA A 119 -9.66 -9.39 -13.88
N VAL A 120 -10.16 -8.29 -13.30
CA VAL A 120 -9.33 -7.21 -12.75
C VAL A 120 -8.47 -7.71 -11.59
N ALA A 121 -9.05 -8.50 -10.69
CA ALA A 121 -8.33 -9.09 -9.55
C ALA A 121 -7.16 -9.97 -10.02
N VAL A 122 -7.42 -10.87 -10.98
CA VAL A 122 -6.43 -11.82 -11.50
C VAL A 122 -5.31 -11.10 -12.25
N VAL A 123 -5.64 -10.14 -13.12
CA VAL A 123 -4.62 -9.37 -13.87
C VAL A 123 -3.74 -8.56 -12.91
N SER A 124 -4.35 -7.87 -11.94
CA SER A 124 -3.60 -7.07 -10.96
C SER A 124 -2.71 -7.96 -10.08
N ALA A 125 -3.22 -9.10 -9.63
CA ALA A 125 -2.46 -10.08 -8.86
C ALA A 125 -1.31 -10.69 -9.69
N ALA A 126 -1.51 -10.90 -10.99
CA ALA A 126 -0.46 -11.37 -11.90
C ALA A 126 0.70 -10.39 -11.95
N PHE A 127 0.41 -9.10 -12.11
CA PHE A 127 1.43 -8.05 -12.08
C PHE A 127 2.10 -7.96 -10.72
N ALA A 128 1.35 -7.99 -9.62
CA ALA A 128 1.90 -7.97 -8.27
C ALA A 128 2.90 -9.12 -8.04
N ALA A 129 2.52 -10.35 -8.40
CA ALA A 129 3.38 -11.53 -8.30
C ALA A 129 4.59 -11.47 -9.26
N GLY A 130 4.40 -10.92 -10.47
CA GLY A 130 5.48 -10.70 -11.43
C GLY A 130 6.54 -9.75 -10.87
N PHE A 131 6.12 -8.61 -10.33
CA PHE A 131 7.01 -7.62 -9.75
C PHE A 131 7.62 -8.07 -8.43
N SER A 132 6.91 -8.85 -7.60
CA SER A 132 7.50 -9.42 -6.38
C SER A 132 8.64 -10.38 -6.71
N LYS A 133 8.48 -11.21 -7.76
CA LYS A 133 9.51 -12.15 -8.23
C LYS A 133 10.76 -11.46 -8.78
N LEU A 134 10.63 -10.29 -9.41
CA LEU A 134 11.80 -9.50 -9.83
C LEU A 134 12.67 -9.06 -8.64
N GLY A 135 12.04 -8.96 -7.46
CA GLY A 135 12.72 -8.65 -6.22
C GLY A 135 13.20 -7.21 -6.11
N GLY A 136 13.87 -6.92 -5.00
CA GLY A 136 14.43 -5.62 -4.71
C GLY A 136 13.44 -4.62 -4.11
N ARG A 137 13.97 -3.77 -3.23
CA ARG A 137 13.19 -2.76 -2.50
C ARG A 137 12.44 -1.82 -3.44
N PHE A 138 13.09 -1.34 -4.48
CA PHE A 138 12.53 -0.34 -5.39
C PHE A 138 11.33 -0.87 -6.18
N VAL A 139 11.48 -2.05 -6.81
CA VAL A 139 10.40 -2.69 -7.60
C VAL A 139 9.23 -3.08 -6.69
N SER A 140 9.52 -3.59 -5.50
CA SER A 140 8.49 -3.95 -4.53
C SER A 140 7.64 -2.74 -4.14
N VAL A 141 8.30 -1.65 -3.72
CA VAL A 141 7.63 -0.42 -3.26
C VAL A 141 6.85 0.24 -4.40
N LEU A 142 7.47 0.41 -5.57
CA LEU A 142 6.84 1.18 -6.65
C LEU A 142 5.80 0.42 -7.46
N LEU A 143 5.90 -0.90 -7.55
CA LEU A 143 5.07 -1.70 -8.46
C LEU A 143 4.33 -2.81 -7.73
N ALA A 144 5.04 -3.69 -7.00
CA ALA A 144 4.40 -4.88 -6.43
C ALA A 144 3.29 -4.54 -5.43
N TYR A 145 3.56 -3.66 -4.45
CA TYR A 145 2.55 -3.26 -3.46
C TYR A 145 1.38 -2.48 -4.09
N PRO A 146 1.58 -1.50 -4.99
CA PRO A 146 0.48 -0.86 -5.72
C PRO A 146 -0.43 -1.86 -6.44
N PHE A 147 0.12 -2.79 -7.23
CA PHE A 147 -0.69 -3.79 -7.92
C PHE A 147 -1.39 -4.74 -6.96
N ALA A 148 -0.77 -5.09 -5.82
CA ALA A 148 -1.43 -5.88 -4.78
C ALA A 148 -2.64 -5.15 -4.18
N MET A 149 -2.52 -3.84 -3.93
CA MET A 149 -3.62 -3.01 -3.44
C MET A 149 -4.70 -2.84 -4.50
N THR A 150 -4.35 -2.66 -5.77
CA THR A 150 -5.33 -2.63 -6.86
C THR A 150 -6.08 -3.95 -6.98
N ALA A 151 -5.39 -5.10 -6.83
CA ALA A 151 -6.01 -6.42 -6.82
C ALA A 151 -7.00 -6.60 -5.66
N LEU A 152 -6.82 -5.86 -4.56
CA LEU A 152 -7.69 -5.92 -3.38
C LEU A 152 -8.90 -4.99 -3.50
N PHE A 153 -8.69 -3.73 -3.89
CA PHE A 153 -9.70 -2.67 -3.82
C PHE A 153 -10.50 -2.45 -5.10
N LEU A 154 -9.90 -2.71 -6.26
CA LEU A 154 -10.56 -2.42 -7.53
C LEU A 154 -11.68 -3.41 -7.90
N PRO A 155 -11.62 -4.72 -7.58
CA PRO A 155 -12.67 -5.66 -7.96
C PRO A 155 -14.09 -5.29 -7.48
N PRO A 156 -14.31 -4.90 -6.20
CA PRO A 156 -15.63 -4.46 -5.74
C PRO A 156 -16.18 -3.27 -6.52
N VAL A 157 -15.32 -2.33 -6.90
CA VAL A 157 -15.70 -1.12 -7.66
C VAL A 157 -16.14 -1.51 -9.07
N VAL A 158 -15.38 -2.37 -9.73
CA VAL A 158 -15.70 -2.87 -11.07
C VAL A 158 -17.01 -3.67 -11.07
N ALA A 159 -17.26 -4.46 -10.02
CA ALA A 159 -18.55 -5.14 -9.85
C ALA A 159 -19.71 -4.15 -9.68
N ALA A 160 -19.51 -3.07 -8.92
CA ALA A 160 -20.53 -2.03 -8.70
C ALA A 160 -20.93 -1.31 -9.98
N LEU A 161 -19.99 -1.09 -10.90
CA LEU A 161 -20.25 -0.41 -12.17
C LEU A 161 -21.16 -1.19 -13.14
N VAL A 162 -21.31 -2.50 -12.93
CA VAL A 162 -22.09 -3.36 -13.82
C VAL A 162 -23.28 -4.01 -13.13
N THR A 163 -23.56 -3.66 -11.87
CA THR A 163 -24.66 -4.26 -11.10
C THR A 163 -25.30 -3.26 -10.14
N PRO A 164 -26.61 -2.94 -10.33
CA PRO A 164 -27.31 -1.91 -9.54
C PRO A 164 -27.26 -2.14 -8.03
N THR A 165 -27.38 -3.39 -7.57
CA THR A 165 -27.39 -3.69 -6.13
C THR A 165 -26.08 -3.36 -5.42
N LEU A 166 -24.95 -3.42 -6.15
CA LEU A 166 -23.63 -3.05 -5.62
C LEU A 166 -23.35 -1.57 -5.87
N GLU A 167 -23.89 -1.02 -6.94
CA GLU A 167 -23.85 0.40 -7.26
C GLU A 167 -24.30 1.24 -6.07
N GLU A 168 -25.51 0.98 -5.57
CA GLU A 168 -26.13 1.72 -4.46
C GLU A 168 -25.31 1.66 -3.16
N LEU A 169 -24.51 0.61 -2.97
CA LEU A 169 -23.71 0.39 -1.76
C LEU A 169 -22.29 0.95 -1.86
N ILE A 170 -21.70 0.98 -3.07
CA ILE A 170 -20.26 1.25 -3.26
C ILE A 170 -20.04 2.61 -3.91
N LEU A 171 -20.82 2.99 -4.91
CA LEU A 171 -20.56 4.22 -5.68
C LEU A 171 -20.88 5.50 -4.90
N PRO A 172 -22.02 5.64 -4.19
CA PRO A 172 -22.28 6.86 -3.42
C PRO A 172 -21.22 7.13 -2.34
N PRO A 173 -20.81 6.16 -1.50
CA PRO A 173 -19.71 6.38 -0.56
C PRO A 173 -18.37 6.68 -1.26
N SER A 174 -18.11 6.05 -2.42
CA SER A 174 -16.92 6.35 -3.24
C SER A 174 -16.93 7.80 -3.74
N TYR A 175 -18.09 8.30 -4.17
CA TYR A 175 -18.26 9.69 -4.59
C TYR A 175 -17.99 10.64 -3.41
N GLU A 176 -18.58 10.37 -2.24
CA GLU A 176 -18.38 11.19 -1.04
C GLU A 176 -16.91 11.23 -0.63
N LEU A 177 -16.24 10.07 -0.64
CA LEU A 177 -14.80 9.98 -0.40
C LEU A 177 -14.01 10.85 -1.42
N ALA A 178 -14.39 10.80 -2.70
CA ALA A 178 -13.76 11.61 -3.74
C ALA A 178 -13.88 13.10 -3.44
N ARG A 179 -15.10 13.57 -3.12
CA ARG A 179 -15.33 14.99 -2.76
C ARG A 179 -14.48 15.36 -1.55
N TRP A 180 -14.49 14.53 -0.51
CA TRP A 180 -13.75 14.79 0.72
C TRP A 180 -12.23 14.88 0.47
N ILE A 181 -11.65 13.98 -0.32
CA ILE A 181 -10.22 14.02 -0.68
C ILE A 181 -9.91 15.30 -1.46
N LEU A 182 -10.74 15.61 -2.47
CA LEU A 182 -10.55 16.78 -3.32
C LEU A 182 -10.63 18.09 -2.51
N ASP A 183 -11.59 18.21 -1.61
CA ASP A 183 -11.83 19.43 -0.84
C ASP A 183 -10.85 19.58 0.33
N THR A 184 -10.40 18.48 0.94
CA THR A 184 -9.51 18.51 2.11
C THR A 184 -8.05 18.61 1.73
N PHE A 185 -7.59 17.80 0.78
CA PHE A 185 -6.15 17.67 0.47
C PHE A 185 -5.75 18.31 -0.84
N LEU A 186 -6.65 18.37 -1.83
CA LEU A 186 -6.33 18.82 -3.20
C LEU A 186 -6.96 20.17 -3.56
N SER A 187 -7.51 20.88 -2.58
CA SER A 187 -8.06 22.23 -2.76
C SER A 187 -6.98 23.29 -2.95
N VAL A 188 -5.73 22.99 -2.59
CA VAL A 188 -4.61 23.91 -2.75
C VAL A 188 -4.16 23.96 -4.21
N GLY A 189 -4.15 25.16 -4.79
CA GLY A 189 -3.63 25.39 -6.14
C GLY A 189 -4.56 24.98 -7.29
N GLY A 190 -5.84 24.76 -7.02
CA GLY A 190 -6.88 24.47 -8.01
C GLY A 190 -6.83 23.08 -8.65
N ILE A 191 -6.15 22.13 -7.99
CA ILE A 191 -6.05 20.74 -8.44
C ILE A 191 -7.43 20.07 -8.36
N ASN A 192 -8.20 20.34 -7.30
CA ASN A 192 -9.58 19.90 -7.13
C ASN A 192 -10.48 20.29 -8.33
N GLU A 193 -10.46 21.56 -8.77
CA GLU A 193 -11.29 22.00 -9.89
C GLU A 193 -10.83 21.37 -11.21
N THR A 194 -9.51 21.26 -11.40
CA THR A 194 -8.94 20.60 -12.59
C THR A 194 -9.38 19.13 -12.67
N LEU A 195 -9.28 18.39 -11.56
CA LEU A 195 -9.68 16.99 -11.51
C LEU A 195 -11.20 16.81 -11.68
N ARG A 196 -12.02 17.67 -11.06
CA ARG A 196 -13.49 17.64 -11.24
C ARG A 196 -13.91 17.96 -12.68
N GLY A 197 -13.22 18.91 -13.32
CA GLY A 197 -13.51 19.28 -14.70
C GLY A 197 -13.04 18.24 -15.74
N ALA A 198 -11.98 17.50 -15.44
CA ALA A 198 -11.40 16.51 -16.35
C ALA A 198 -11.96 15.08 -16.16
N PHE A 199 -12.35 14.72 -14.94
CA PHE A 199 -12.74 13.36 -14.55
C PHE A 199 -14.03 13.38 -13.74
N ASP A 200 -15.18 13.46 -14.42
CA ASP A 200 -16.46 13.20 -13.80
C ASP A 200 -16.63 11.69 -13.51
N LEU A 201 -16.99 11.33 -12.28
CA LEU A 201 -16.93 9.92 -11.87
C LEU A 201 -17.89 9.01 -12.64
N GLU A 202 -19.06 9.53 -13.02
CA GLU A 202 -20.14 8.78 -13.65
C GLU A 202 -20.03 8.78 -15.17
N THR A 203 -19.78 9.95 -15.75
CA THR A 203 -19.80 10.15 -17.20
C THR A 203 -18.44 9.92 -17.87
N PHE A 204 -17.34 9.98 -17.11
CA PHE A 204 -16.02 9.74 -17.69
C PHE A 204 -15.92 8.31 -18.23
N GLY A 205 -15.58 8.19 -19.52
CA GLY A 205 -15.50 6.92 -20.25
C GLY A 205 -16.72 6.59 -21.11
N GLU A 206 -17.82 7.35 -21.02
CA GLU A 206 -19.02 7.17 -21.86
C GLU A 206 -18.70 7.20 -23.35
N GLN A 207 -17.83 8.11 -23.78
CA GLN A 207 -17.35 8.20 -25.16
C GLN A 207 -16.73 6.90 -25.70
N TRP A 208 -16.26 6.01 -24.82
CA TRP A 208 -15.63 4.72 -25.16
C TRP A 208 -16.56 3.54 -24.83
N GLY A 209 -17.83 3.80 -24.47
CA GLY A 209 -18.80 2.79 -24.07
C GLY A 209 -18.57 2.22 -22.67
N LEU A 210 -17.82 2.92 -21.83
CA LEU A 210 -17.46 2.50 -20.47
C LEU A 210 -17.81 3.61 -19.46
N PRO A 211 -19.11 3.88 -19.21
CA PRO A 211 -19.51 4.81 -18.16
C PRO A 211 -18.95 4.37 -16.81
N GLY A 212 -18.66 5.33 -15.93
CA GLY A 212 -18.14 5.05 -14.60
C GLY A 212 -16.64 4.75 -14.52
N LEU A 213 -15.86 4.89 -15.62
CA LEU A 213 -14.40 4.73 -15.56
C LEU A 213 -13.74 5.73 -14.61
N GLY A 214 -14.38 6.87 -14.34
CA GLY A 214 -13.90 7.81 -13.34
C GLY A 214 -13.76 7.17 -11.94
N TYR A 215 -14.70 6.32 -11.53
CA TYR A 215 -14.58 5.56 -10.28
C TYR A 215 -13.39 4.60 -10.29
N VAL A 216 -13.15 3.91 -11.41
CA VAL A 216 -12.00 2.99 -11.57
C VAL A 216 -10.69 3.76 -11.43
N LEU A 217 -10.55 4.88 -12.15
CA LEU A 217 -9.35 5.71 -12.12
C LEU A 217 -9.12 6.33 -10.74
N MET A 218 -10.18 6.77 -10.06
CA MET A 218 -10.11 7.27 -8.70
C MET A 218 -9.57 6.19 -7.75
N TRP A 219 -10.13 4.97 -7.78
CA TRP A 219 -9.68 3.89 -6.92
C TRP A 219 -8.28 3.36 -7.27
N ILE A 220 -7.86 3.46 -8.53
CA ILE A 220 -6.44 3.28 -8.90
C ILE A 220 -5.58 4.38 -8.26
N GLY A 221 -6.01 5.63 -8.39
CA GLY A 221 -5.36 6.80 -7.78
C GLY A 221 -5.28 6.74 -6.25
N ILE A 222 -6.14 5.97 -5.58
CA ILE A 222 -6.10 5.70 -4.13
C ILE A 222 -5.25 4.47 -3.81
N SER A 223 -5.45 3.36 -4.52
CA SER A 223 -4.77 2.09 -4.24
C SER A 223 -3.27 2.17 -4.47
N VAL A 224 -2.81 2.93 -5.46
CA VAL A 224 -1.39 3.11 -5.77
C VAL A 224 -0.63 3.81 -4.61
N PRO A 225 -1.05 4.99 -4.12
CA PRO A 225 -0.47 5.59 -2.93
C PRO A 225 -0.54 4.71 -1.67
N LEU A 226 -1.63 3.97 -1.47
CA LEU A 226 -1.71 3.02 -0.36
C LEU A 226 -0.67 1.89 -0.49
N GLY A 227 -0.43 1.41 -1.71
CA GLY A 227 0.64 0.46 -2.00
C GLY A 227 2.02 1.04 -1.69
N TRP A 228 2.29 2.27 -2.09
CA TRP A 228 3.54 2.97 -1.74
C TRP A 228 3.69 3.14 -0.23
N PHE A 229 2.62 3.55 0.45
CA PHE A 229 2.61 3.69 1.91
C PHE A 229 3.02 2.38 2.59
N LEU A 230 2.34 1.27 2.28
CA LEU A 230 2.70 -0.04 2.84
C LEU A 230 4.11 -0.49 2.45
N GLY A 231 4.52 -0.25 1.20
CA GLY A 231 5.87 -0.56 0.74
C GLY A 231 6.95 0.21 1.52
N LEU A 232 6.71 1.50 1.79
CA LEU A 232 7.61 2.32 2.61
C LEU A 232 7.67 1.84 4.06
N LEU A 233 6.55 1.41 4.64
CA LEU A 233 6.54 0.83 5.98
C LEU A 233 7.33 -0.49 6.04
N VAL A 234 7.23 -1.32 5.00
CA VAL A 234 8.05 -2.54 4.91
C VAL A 234 9.53 -2.20 4.72
N ALA A 235 9.85 -1.18 3.92
CA ALA A 235 11.22 -0.71 3.77
C ALA A 235 11.79 -0.19 5.09
N LEU A 236 11.00 0.55 5.87
CA LEU A 236 11.35 0.99 7.22
C LEU A 236 11.55 -0.22 8.16
N ALA A 237 10.64 -1.20 8.13
CA ALA A 237 10.76 -2.43 8.90
C ALA A 237 12.06 -3.18 8.61
N ASN A 238 12.46 -3.26 7.33
CA ASN A 238 13.72 -3.87 6.93
C ASN A 238 14.95 -3.05 7.34
N LEU A 239 14.83 -1.71 7.42
CA LEU A 239 15.90 -0.86 7.93
C LEU A 239 16.11 -1.07 9.44
N ILE A 240 15.03 -1.08 10.22
CA ILE A 240 15.11 -1.22 11.68
C ILE A 240 15.49 -2.64 12.09
N ARG A 241 14.91 -3.65 11.45
CA ARG A 241 15.25 -5.05 11.67
C ARG A 241 15.40 -5.75 10.33
N PRO A 242 16.63 -5.82 9.79
CA PRO A 242 16.91 -6.59 8.60
C PRO A 242 16.38 -8.01 8.78
N ALA A 243 15.64 -8.50 7.78
CA ALA A 243 15.36 -9.93 7.72
C ALA A 243 16.68 -10.62 7.35
N GLU A 244 16.97 -11.76 7.98
CA GLU A 244 18.02 -12.65 7.48
C GLU A 244 17.64 -13.03 6.04
N ASP A 245 18.59 -12.92 5.11
CA ASP A 245 18.37 -13.17 3.69
C ASP A 245 17.59 -14.49 3.50
N ALA A 246 16.39 -14.39 2.91
CA ALA A 246 15.54 -15.53 2.57
C ALA A 246 15.89 -16.04 1.16
#